data_AF-A0A0K8U9S1-F1
#
_entry.id   AF-A0A0K8U9S1-F1
#
_cell.length_a   1.000
_cell.length_b   1.000
_cell.length_c   1.000
_cell.angle_alpha   90.00
_cell.angle_beta   90.00
_cell.angle_gamma   90.00
#
_symmetry.space_group_name_H-M   'P 1'
#
loop_
_entity.id
_entity.type
_entity.pdbx_description
1 polymer ?
#
loop_
_entity_poly.entity_id
_entity_poly.type
_entity_poly.pdbx_seq_one_letter_code
_entity_poly.pdbx_strand_id
1 'polypeptide(L)'
;MDIIGCSMSWFSANWLICGLYFCPAFFALGICPAIFLESTKKHVLNLNFRIQLFMHSHCLLLIILTITLTFLNIRSAYMCMLPVLFYAAALIINLITQLHYNGHWFAIPIIMSQIMPFMYFTYVAEYLFFILIPVSGRNGSSTNPDLVISLVAILITILCSGFLIPLYFLFRKARSIITCFLAVTVVFIILAATPIGAPYTPQLAPQRYSIQHTNQINHNLDGSTRINESAIYVYQQDRHIETAEDVINRFGAIYEASIVCNDPSPCLQS
;
A
#
# COMPACT_ATOMS: atom_id res chain seq x y z
N MET A 1 -11.53 -0.44 5.36
CA MET A 1 -11.24 -1.87 5.59
C MET A 1 -11.26 -2.15 7.07
N ASP A 2 -10.41 -1.49 7.87
CA ASP A 2 -10.35 -1.72 9.32
C ASP A 2 -11.70 -1.54 10.05
N ILE A 3 -12.41 -0.45 9.75
CA ILE A 3 -13.74 -0.17 10.33
C ILE A 3 -14.78 -1.26 10.00
N ILE A 4 -14.62 -1.94 8.87
CA ILE A 4 -15.55 -2.96 8.37
C ILE A 4 -15.11 -4.36 8.85
N GLY A 5 -14.01 -4.49 9.59
CA GLY A 5 -13.43 -5.78 9.98
C GLY A 5 -12.74 -6.55 8.85
N CYS A 6 -12.72 -6.02 7.62
CA CYS A 6 -12.08 -6.66 6.45
C CYS A 6 -10.61 -6.23 6.29
N SER A 7 -9.88 -6.08 7.40
CA SER A 7 -8.46 -5.69 7.37
C SER A 7 -7.61 -6.82 6.79
N MET A 8 -6.47 -6.50 6.15
CA MET A 8 -5.59 -7.50 5.51
C MET A 8 -6.24 -8.39 4.45
N SER A 9 -7.32 -7.95 3.79
CA SER A 9 -7.99 -8.74 2.74
C SER A 9 -7.08 -9.12 1.56
N TRP A 10 -6.03 -8.35 1.33
CA TRP A 10 -4.99 -8.61 0.34
C TRP A 10 -3.94 -9.65 0.74
N PHE A 11 -3.95 -10.15 1.99
CA PHE A 11 -2.88 -11.02 2.50
C PHE A 11 -2.86 -12.39 1.83
N SER A 12 -4.03 -13.02 1.63
CA SER A 12 -4.13 -14.26 0.85
C SER A 12 -4.28 -14.00 -0.65
N ALA A 13 -4.88 -12.87 -1.04
CA ALA A 13 -5.19 -12.50 -2.42
C ALA A 13 -4.49 -11.19 -2.81
N ASN A 14 -3.19 -11.29 -3.11
CA ASN A 14 -2.31 -10.13 -3.39
C ASN A 14 -2.82 -9.21 -4.52
N TRP A 15 -3.58 -9.74 -5.47
CA TRP A 15 -4.14 -8.97 -6.59
C TRP A 15 -5.20 -7.94 -6.14
N LEU A 16 -5.80 -8.11 -4.95
CA LEU A 16 -6.74 -7.13 -4.40
C LEU A 16 -6.06 -5.78 -4.12
N ILE A 17 -4.74 -5.74 -3.89
CA ILE A 17 -3.97 -4.51 -3.68
C ILE A 17 -4.17 -3.52 -4.83
N CYS A 18 -4.21 -4.03 -6.06
CA CYS A 18 -4.40 -3.22 -7.27
C CYS A 18 -5.70 -2.42 -7.22
N GLY A 19 -6.83 -3.07 -6.94
CA GLY A 19 -8.11 -2.38 -6.91
C GLY A 19 -8.37 -1.61 -5.61
N LEU A 20 -7.87 -2.09 -4.47
CA LEU A 20 -8.09 -1.47 -3.17
C LEU A 20 -7.25 -0.21 -2.94
N TYR A 21 -6.03 -0.15 -3.47
CA TYR A 21 -5.12 0.97 -3.18
C TYR A 21 -4.68 1.74 -4.43
N PHE A 22 -4.34 1.07 -5.53
CA PHE A 22 -3.90 1.78 -6.74
C PHE A 22 -5.06 2.51 -7.43
N CYS A 23 -6.21 1.85 -7.65
CA CYS A 23 -7.36 2.49 -8.30
C CYS A 23 -7.87 3.77 -7.59
N PRO A 24 -8.06 3.80 -6.25
CA PRO A 24 -8.46 5.03 -5.58
C PRO A 24 -7.35 6.10 -5.61
N ALA A 25 -6.08 5.72 -5.59
CA ALA A 25 -4.97 6.66 -5.75
C ALA A 25 -4.97 7.30 -7.15
N PHE A 26 -5.18 6.52 -8.22
CA PHE A 26 -5.35 7.05 -9.58
C PHE A 26 -6.55 7.98 -9.70
N PHE A 27 -7.67 7.63 -9.06
CA PHE A 27 -8.86 8.49 -9.02
C PHE A 27 -8.56 9.82 -8.32
N ALA A 28 -7.92 9.79 -7.16
CA ALA A 28 -7.56 10.98 -6.39
C ALA A 28 -6.56 11.87 -7.13
N LEU A 29 -5.56 11.29 -7.80
CA LEU A 29 -4.60 12.06 -8.60
C LEU A 29 -5.23 12.60 -9.89
N GLY A 30 -6.24 11.92 -10.44
CA GLY A 30 -6.99 12.36 -11.61
C GLY A 30 -8.01 13.47 -11.32
N ILE A 31 -8.59 13.52 -10.12
CA ILE A 31 -9.65 14.49 -9.83
C ILE A 31 -9.12 15.94 -9.74
N CYS A 32 -7.91 16.13 -9.19
CA CYS A 32 -7.31 17.45 -9.02
C CYS A 32 -7.08 18.16 -10.38
N PRO A 33 -6.41 17.54 -11.37
CA PRO A 33 -6.30 18.10 -12.71
C PRO A 33 -7.66 18.25 -13.40
N ALA A 34 -8.63 17.35 -13.16
CA ALA A 34 -9.96 17.45 -13.77
C ALA A 34 -10.70 18.73 -13.31
N ILE A 35 -10.68 19.01 -12.01
CA ILE A 35 -11.27 20.22 -11.41
C ILE A 35 -10.54 21.46 -11.93
N PHE A 36 -9.20 21.45 -11.93
CA PHE A 36 -8.40 22.55 -12.46
C PHE A 36 -8.73 22.82 -13.94
N LEU A 37 -8.84 21.77 -14.75
CA LEU A 37 -9.16 21.91 -16.17
C LEU A 37 -10.58 22.48 -16.39
N GLU A 38 -11.53 22.14 -15.52
CA GLU A 38 -12.89 22.67 -15.56
C GLU A 38 -12.97 24.14 -15.15
N SER A 39 -12.30 24.54 -14.07
CA SER A 39 -12.29 25.93 -13.61
C SER A 39 -11.66 26.88 -14.62
N THR A 40 -10.62 26.43 -15.34
CA THR A 40 -9.88 27.25 -16.30
C THR A 40 -10.46 27.14 -17.74
N LYS A 41 -11.66 26.57 -17.93
CA LYS A 41 -12.36 26.49 -19.25
C LYS A 41 -12.60 27.86 -19.90
N LYS A 42 -12.66 28.94 -19.12
CA LYS A 42 -12.93 30.31 -19.62
C LYS A 42 -11.71 30.98 -20.28
N HIS A 43 -10.51 30.41 -20.16
CA HIS A 43 -9.31 30.99 -20.75
C HIS A 43 -9.13 30.59 -22.21
N VAL A 44 -8.52 31.49 -22.98
CA VAL A 44 -8.33 31.41 -24.45
C VAL A 44 -7.38 30.30 -24.91
N LEU A 45 -6.73 29.58 -23.99
CA LEU A 45 -5.68 28.62 -24.31
C LEU A 45 -6.25 27.25 -24.69
N ASN A 46 -5.80 26.71 -25.82
CA ASN A 46 -6.22 25.40 -26.32
C ASN A 46 -5.91 24.29 -25.29
N LEU A 47 -6.76 23.26 -25.23
CA LEU A 47 -6.66 22.17 -24.26
C LEU A 47 -5.29 21.48 -24.29
N ASN A 48 -4.73 21.28 -25.49
CA ASN A 48 -3.44 20.61 -25.68
C ASN A 48 -2.28 21.35 -25.01
N PHE A 49 -2.23 22.68 -25.14
CA PHE A 49 -1.21 23.50 -24.48
C PHE A 49 -1.35 23.49 -22.96
N ARG A 50 -2.58 23.41 -22.44
CA ARG A 50 -2.83 23.32 -20.99
C ARG A 50 -2.33 22.00 -20.42
N ILE A 51 -2.55 20.90 -21.14
CA ILE A 51 -2.05 19.56 -20.76
C ILE A 51 -0.51 19.53 -20.81
N GLN A 52 0.11 20.09 -21.86
CA GLN A 52 1.57 20.21 -21.95
C GLN A 52 2.14 21.01 -20.77
N LEU A 53 1.55 22.17 -20.46
CA LEU A 53 1.99 23.01 -19.34
C LEU A 53 1.92 22.25 -18.00
N PHE A 54 0.85 21.47 -17.79
CA PHE A 54 0.72 20.65 -16.60
C PHE A 54 1.84 19.59 -16.51
N MET A 55 2.17 18.92 -17.62
CA MET A 55 3.28 17.95 -17.66
C MET A 55 4.64 18.60 -17.45
N HIS A 56 4.88 19.79 -18.01
CA HIS A 56 6.12 20.55 -17.76
C HIS A 56 6.22 20.98 -16.30
N SER A 57 5.12 21.41 -15.68
CA SER A 57 5.07 21.75 -14.26
C SER A 57 5.39 20.55 -13.38
N HIS A 58 4.79 19.39 -13.66
CA HIS A 58 5.09 18.15 -12.94
C HIS A 58 6.57 17.74 -13.10
N CYS A 59 7.13 17.88 -14.31
CA CYS A 59 8.55 17.63 -14.56
C CYS A 59 9.44 18.56 -13.73
N LEU A 60 9.15 19.86 -13.67
CA LEU A 60 9.91 20.81 -12.85
C LEU A 60 9.84 20.48 -11.36
N LEU A 61 8.67 20.07 -10.86
CA LEU A 61 8.52 19.62 -9.47
C LEU A 61 9.39 18.39 -9.17
N LEU A 62 9.41 17.40 -10.06
CA LEU A 62 10.27 16.22 -9.92
C LEU A 62 11.76 16.56 -10.01
N ILE A 63 12.15 17.54 -10.83
CA ILE A 63 13.53 18.03 -10.91
C ILE A 63 13.94 18.66 -9.58
N ILE A 64 13.12 19.57 -9.03
CA ILE A 64 13.37 20.20 -7.73
C ILE A 64 13.49 19.14 -6.65
N LEU A 65 12.55 18.19 -6.60
CA LEU A 65 12.58 17.07 -5.66
C LEU A 65 13.87 16.24 -5.80
N THR A 66 14.28 15.92 -7.02
CA THR A 66 15.50 15.14 -7.29
C THR A 66 16.75 15.89 -6.82
N ILE A 67 16.84 17.20 -7.08
CA ILE A 67 17.95 18.04 -6.61
C ILE A 67 18.00 18.07 -5.09
N THR A 68 16.85 18.26 -4.43
CA THR A 68 16.76 18.25 -2.95
C THR A 68 17.20 16.91 -2.38
N LEU A 69 16.71 15.78 -2.91
CA LEU A 69 17.10 14.44 -2.46
C LEU A 69 18.60 14.16 -2.69
N THR A 70 19.17 14.67 -3.78
CA THR A 70 20.60 14.56 -4.08
C THR A 70 21.44 15.35 -3.09
N PHE A 71 21.01 16.57 -2.74
CA PHE A 71 21.69 17.39 -1.72
C PHE A 71 21.68 16.70 -0.34
N LEU A 72 20.60 15.98 -0.03
CA LEU A 72 20.48 15.16 1.18
C LEU A 72 21.25 13.82 1.10
N ASN A 73 21.98 13.54 0.01
CA ASN A 73 22.69 12.28 -0.24
C ASN A 73 21.81 11.02 -0.15
N ILE A 74 20.52 11.14 -0.50
CA ILE A 74 19.58 10.02 -0.49
C ILE A 74 19.78 9.18 -1.76
N ARG A 75 20.22 7.92 -1.59
CA ARG A 75 20.50 7.02 -2.72
C ARG A 75 19.29 6.74 -3.60
N SER A 76 18.05 6.83 -3.09
CA SER A 76 16.82 6.58 -3.87
C SER A 76 16.39 7.74 -4.78
N ALA A 77 17.14 8.86 -4.81
CA ALA A 77 16.83 10.00 -5.69
C ALA A 77 16.71 9.62 -7.18
N TYR A 78 17.42 8.58 -7.62
CA TYR A 78 17.36 8.10 -9.00
C TYR A 78 15.94 7.67 -9.43
N MET A 79 15.08 7.26 -8.49
CA MET A 79 13.71 6.86 -8.80
C MET A 79 12.91 8.05 -9.37
N CYS A 80 13.12 9.26 -8.85
CA CYS A 80 12.48 10.48 -9.38
C CYS A 80 13.15 10.95 -10.68
N MET A 81 14.45 10.71 -10.84
CA MET A 81 15.21 11.07 -12.04
C MET A 81 14.77 10.27 -13.27
N LEU A 82 14.46 8.98 -13.11
CA LEU A 82 14.13 8.09 -14.23
C LEU A 82 12.98 8.62 -15.11
N PRO A 83 11.77 8.93 -14.59
CA PRO A 83 10.68 9.43 -15.43
C PRO A 83 10.99 10.82 -16.03
N VAL A 84 11.77 11.66 -15.34
CA VAL A 84 12.24 12.96 -15.84
C VAL A 84 13.15 12.78 -17.06
N LEU A 85 14.08 11.82 -17.01
CA LEU A 85 15.02 11.54 -18.11
C LEU A 85 14.27 11.11 -19.37
N PHE A 86 13.32 10.16 -19.25
CA PHE A 86 12.52 9.70 -20.38
C PHE A 86 11.55 10.79 -20.89
N TYR A 87 11.03 11.63 -20.00
CA TYR A 87 10.22 12.78 -20.42
C TYR A 87 11.06 13.82 -21.18
N ALA A 88 12.28 14.12 -20.71
CA ALA A 88 13.19 15.04 -21.39
C ALA A 88 13.60 14.52 -22.77
N ALA A 89 13.87 13.22 -22.91
CA ALA A 89 14.13 12.60 -24.21
C ALA A 89 12.95 12.76 -25.18
N ALA A 90 11.72 12.51 -24.73
CA ALA A 90 10.53 12.75 -25.54
C ALA A 90 10.32 14.22 -25.92
N LEU A 91 10.67 15.15 -25.03
CA LEU A 91 10.61 16.58 -25.29
C LEU A 91 11.60 17.00 -26.39
N ILE A 92 12.83 16.48 -26.36
CA ILE A 92 13.83 16.71 -27.42
C ILE A 92 13.31 16.20 -28.77
N ILE A 93 12.75 14.98 -28.80
CA ILE A 93 12.16 14.41 -30.03
C ILE A 93 11.01 15.28 -30.54
N ASN A 94 10.12 15.74 -29.65
CA ASN A 94 9.02 16.64 -29.99
C ASN A 94 9.49 17.99 -30.55
N LEU A 95 10.63 18.51 -30.07
CA LEU A 95 11.19 19.75 -30.56
C LEU A 95 11.83 19.58 -31.94
N ILE A 96 12.59 18.50 -32.16
CA ILE A 96 13.21 18.18 -33.45
C ILE A 96 12.15 17.98 -34.53
N THR A 97 11.08 17.24 -34.20
CA THR A 97 10.02 16.88 -35.15
C THR A 97 8.95 17.95 -35.30
N GLN A 98 9.00 19.05 -34.52
CA GLN A 98 8.00 20.12 -34.48
C GLN A 98 6.57 19.62 -34.20
N LEU A 99 6.43 18.42 -33.63
CA LEU A 99 5.13 17.79 -33.33
C LEU A 99 4.31 18.56 -32.28
N HIS A 100 4.96 19.43 -31.51
CA HIS A 100 4.32 20.27 -30.50
C HIS A 100 3.30 21.27 -31.08
N TYR A 101 3.44 21.66 -32.35
CA TYR A 101 2.52 22.57 -33.04
C TYR A 101 1.29 21.83 -33.60
N ASN A 102 1.43 20.54 -33.91
CA ASN A 102 0.41 19.73 -34.56
C ASN A 102 -0.55 19.08 -33.54
N GLY A 103 -1.32 19.89 -32.81
CA GLY A 103 -2.47 19.40 -32.04
C GLY A 103 -2.13 18.34 -30.99
N HIS A 104 -2.58 17.09 -31.20
CA HIS A 104 -2.44 15.97 -30.25
C HIS A 104 -1.20 15.09 -30.50
N TRP A 105 -0.47 15.33 -31.60
CA TRP A 105 0.63 14.46 -32.03
C TRP A 105 1.79 14.43 -31.02
N PHE A 106 2.01 15.51 -30.28
CA PHE A 106 3.02 15.59 -29.22
C PHE A 106 2.92 14.49 -28.15
N ALA A 107 1.73 13.92 -27.96
CA ALA A 107 1.49 12.89 -26.94
C ALA A 107 2.15 11.55 -27.30
N ILE A 108 2.33 11.24 -28.59
CA ILE A 108 2.86 9.95 -29.06
C ILE A 108 4.29 9.68 -28.53
N PRO A 109 5.29 10.55 -28.76
CA PRO A 109 6.64 10.30 -28.26
C PRO A 109 6.70 10.31 -26.73
N ILE A 110 5.82 11.06 -26.06
CA ILE A 110 5.73 11.07 -24.60
C ILE A 110 5.20 9.72 -24.10
N ILE A 111 4.11 9.20 -24.67
CA ILE A 111 3.57 7.87 -24.31
C ILE A 111 4.63 6.81 -24.53
N MET A 112 5.31 6.83 -25.68
CA MET A 112 6.35 5.86 -26.00
C MET A 112 7.52 5.88 -25.00
N SER A 113 7.97 7.06 -24.58
CA SER A 113 9.07 7.15 -23.63
C SER A 113 8.66 6.76 -22.21
N GLN A 114 7.40 7.00 -21.83
CA GLN A 114 6.88 6.69 -20.48
C GLN A 114 6.59 5.20 -20.24
N ILE A 115 6.53 4.37 -21.29
CA ILE A 115 6.38 2.91 -21.14
C ILE A 115 7.55 2.33 -20.30
N MET A 116 8.77 2.83 -20.49
CA MET A 116 9.95 2.33 -19.78
C MET A 116 9.94 2.65 -18.28
N PRO A 117 9.73 3.92 -17.84
CA PRO A 117 9.48 4.24 -16.43
C PRO A 117 8.32 3.46 -15.83
N PHE A 118 7.21 3.29 -16.57
CA PHE A 118 6.05 2.54 -16.10
C PHE A 118 6.42 1.09 -15.75
N MET A 119 7.07 0.38 -16.68
CA MET A 119 7.52 -1.01 -16.44
C MET A 119 8.48 -1.11 -15.25
N TYR A 120 9.40 -0.15 -15.12
CA TYR A 120 10.32 -0.11 -14.00
C TYR A 120 9.60 0.06 -12.66
N PHE A 121 8.65 1.00 -12.56
CA PHE A 121 7.91 1.21 -11.32
C PHE A 121 6.98 0.05 -10.99
N THR A 122 6.35 -0.58 -11.98
CA THR A 122 5.54 -1.78 -11.73
C THR A 122 6.39 -2.94 -11.22
N TYR A 123 7.59 -3.12 -11.78
CA TYR A 123 8.56 -4.11 -11.27
C TYR A 123 8.94 -3.79 -9.83
N VAL A 124 9.37 -2.56 -9.52
CA VAL A 124 9.72 -2.17 -8.14
C VAL A 124 8.53 -2.36 -7.18
N ALA A 125 7.32 -2.04 -7.61
CA ALA A 125 6.10 -2.24 -6.82
C ALA A 125 5.90 -3.71 -6.47
N GLU A 126 5.99 -4.61 -7.44
CA GLU A 126 5.84 -6.05 -7.24
C GLU A 126 6.84 -6.59 -6.21
N TYR A 127 8.13 -6.21 -6.33
CA TYR A 127 9.16 -6.62 -5.37
C TYR A 127 8.92 -6.04 -3.97
N LEU A 128 8.49 -4.78 -3.89
CA LEU A 128 8.17 -4.16 -2.60
C LEU A 128 7.00 -4.86 -1.92
N PHE A 129 5.90 -5.16 -2.63
CA PHE A 129 4.78 -5.88 -2.04
C PHE A 129 5.15 -7.32 -1.68
N PHE A 130 5.92 -8.01 -2.51
CA PHE A 130 6.41 -9.35 -2.19
C PHE A 130 7.16 -9.40 -0.84
N ILE A 131 7.92 -8.35 -0.51
CA ILE A 131 8.63 -8.23 0.77
C ILE A 131 7.71 -7.72 1.88
N LEU A 132 6.88 -6.72 1.60
CA LEU A 132 6.07 -6.05 2.62
C LEU A 132 4.90 -6.91 3.10
N ILE A 133 4.31 -7.75 2.27
CA ILE A 133 3.21 -8.66 2.64
C ILE A 133 3.61 -9.56 3.83
N PRO A 134 4.69 -10.37 3.74
CA PRO A 134 5.09 -11.23 4.85
C PRO A 134 5.62 -10.47 6.06
N VAL A 135 6.24 -9.30 5.88
CA VAL A 135 6.67 -8.43 7.00
C VAL A 135 5.45 -7.89 7.74
N SER A 136 4.45 -7.41 7.02
CA SER A 136 3.23 -6.84 7.59
C SER A 136 2.42 -7.88 8.37
N GLY A 137 2.45 -9.15 7.95
CA GLY A 137 1.85 -10.25 8.71
C GLY A 137 2.58 -10.58 10.03
N ARG A 138 3.77 -10.03 10.29
CA ARG A 138 4.55 -10.29 11.51
C ARG A 138 4.55 -9.14 12.51
N ASN A 139 3.90 -8.02 12.19
CA ASN A 139 3.93 -6.81 13.01
C ASN A 139 2.95 -6.82 14.21
N GLY A 140 2.33 -7.97 14.51
CA GLY A 140 1.38 -8.11 15.62
C GLY A 140 0.09 -7.29 15.41
N SER A 141 -0.64 -7.06 16.49
CA SER A 141 -1.94 -6.37 16.49
C SER A 141 -1.85 -4.85 16.72
N SER A 142 -0.67 -4.31 17.03
CA SER A 142 -0.50 -2.92 17.48
C SER A 142 -0.54 -1.88 16.36
N THR A 143 -0.24 -2.25 15.11
CA THR A 143 -0.20 -1.33 13.97
C THR A 143 -0.97 -1.89 12.79
N ASN A 144 -1.77 -1.05 12.12
CA ASN A 144 -2.58 -1.42 10.97
C ASN A 144 -1.69 -1.62 9.73
N PRO A 145 -1.51 -2.87 9.24
CA PRO A 145 -0.65 -3.13 8.09
C PRO A 145 -1.19 -2.50 6.80
N ASP A 146 -2.51 -2.31 6.71
CA ASP A 146 -3.16 -1.62 5.60
C ASP A 146 -2.63 -0.19 5.37
N LEU A 147 -2.18 0.50 6.44
CA LEU A 147 -1.61 1.85 6.33
C LEU A 147 -0.26 1.84 5.63
N VAL A 148 0.58 0.83 5.92
CA VAL A 148 1.90 0.69 5.29
C VAL A 148 1.74 0.35 3.81
N ILE A 149 0.90 -0.63 3.49
CA ILE A 149 0.64 -1.04 2.10
C ILE A 149 0.02 0.10 1.28
N SER A 150 -0.97 0.81 1.83
CA SER A 150 -1.59 1.94 1.16
C SER A 150 -0.63 3.10 0.93
N LEU A 151 0.23 3.43 1.91
CA LEU A 151 1.23 4.49 1.75
C LEU A 151 2.22 4.17 0.62
N VAL A 152 2.72 2.94 0.57
CA VAL A 152 3.64 2.50 -0.49
C VAL A 152 2.94 2.51 -1.85
N ALA A 153 1.70 2.03 -1.93
CA ALA A 153 0.90 2.07 -3.16
C ALA A 153 0.69 3.51 -3.66
N ILE A 154 0.38 4.45 -2.78
CA ILE A 154 0.19 5.87 -3.12
C ILE A 154 1.50 6.46 -3.66
N LEU A 155 2.63 6.23 -2.98
CA LEU A 155 3.94 6.73 -3.42
C LEU A 155 4.29 6.23 -4.82
N ILE A 156 4.21 4.91 -5.04
CA ILE A 156 4.45 4.31 -6.35
C ILE A 156 3.48 4.85 -7.40
N THR A 157 2.20 5.02 -7.05
CA THR A 157 1.20 5.58 -7.97
C THR A 157 1.57 7.01 -8.36
N ILE A 158 2.02 7.86 -7.44
CA ILE A 158 2.46 9.23 -7.77
C ILE A 158 3.62 9.21 -8.76
N LEU A 159 4.64 8.38 -8.52
CA LEU A 159 5.82 8.24 -9.38
C LEU A 159 5.47 7.70 -10.78
N CYS A 160 4.52 6.76 -10.85
CA CYS A 160 4.12 6.09 -12.09
C CYS A 160 3.11 6.91 -12.91
N SER A 161 2.17 7.56 -12.25
CA SER A 161 0.99 8.18 -12.88
C SER A 161 1.13 9.66 -13.19
N GLY A 162 2.16 10.34 -12.66
CA GLY A 162 2.30 11.79 -12.78
C GLY A 162 2.31 12.32 -14.23
N PHE A 163 2.93 11.56 -15.15
CA PHE A 163 2.91 11.87 -16.58
C PHE A 163 1.76 11.21 -17.35
N LEU A 164 1.17 10.13 -16.84
CA LEU A 164 0.07 9.40 -17.49
C LEU A 164 -1.29 10.09 -17.30
N ILE A 165 -1.54 10.64 -16.10
CA ILE A 165 -2.83 11.28 -15.77
C ILE A 165 -3.16 12.46 -16.69
N PRO A 166 -2.22 13.39 -16.98
CA PRO A 166 -2.47 14.49 -17.90
C PRO A 166 -2.83 14.00 -19.31
N LEU A 167 -2.24 12.89 -19.75
CA LEU A 167 -2.51 12.28 -21.04
C LEU A 167 -3.94 11.69 -21.13
N TYR A 168 -4.52 11.22 -20.02
CA TYR A 168 -5.91 10.76 -20.01
C TYR A 168 -6.91 11.87 -20.38
N PHE A 169 -6.59 13.13 -20.10
CA PHE A 169 -7.45 14.26 -20.45
C PHE A 169 -7.47 14.59 -21.94
N LEU A 170 -6.56 14.01 -22.73
CA LEU A 170 -6.58 14.09 -24.19
C LEU A 170 -7.78 13.34 -24.78
N PHE A 171 -8.27 12.31 -24.07
CA PHE A 171 -9.42 11.53 -24.52
C PHE A 171 -10.73 12.29 -24.34
N ARG A 172 -11.60 12.22 -25.35
CA ARG A 172 -12.92 12.86 -25.37
C ARG A 172 -13.80 12.51 -24.15
N LYS A 173 -13.61 11.35 -23.54
CA LYS A 173 -14.36 10.86 -22.36
C LYS A 173 -13.50 10.70 -21.10
N ALA A 174 -12.51 11.57 -20.88
CA ALA A 174 -11.61 11.50 -19.72
C ALA A 174 -12.32 11.35 -18.36
N ARG A 175 -13.44 12.05 -18.15
CA ARG A 175 -14.26 11.90 -16.92
C ARG A 175 -14.78 10.49 -16.71
N SER A 176 -15.18 9.82 -17.78
CA SER A 176 -15.65 8.43 -17.73
C SER A 176 -14.52 7.48 -17.37
N ILE A 177 -13.30 7.74 -17.85
CA ILE A 177 -12.12 6.94 -17.53
C ILE A 177 -11.76 7.09 -16.04
N ILE A 178 -11.73 8.32 -15.53
CA ILE A 178 -11.42 8.58 -14.12
C ILE A 178 -12.49 7.98 -13.20
N THR A 179 -13.77 8.17 -13.51
CA THR A 179 -14.87 7.57 -12.73
C THR A 179 -14.90 6.04 -12.81
N CYS A 180 -14.39 5.44 -13.89
CA CYS A 180 -14.22 3.99 -13.98
C CYS A 180 -13.29 3.45 -12.89
N PHE A 181 -12.18 4.14 -12.58
CA PHE A 181 -11.29 3.73 -11.47
C PHE A 181 -12.01 3.73 -10.11
N LEU A 182 -12.92 4.69 -9.88
CA LEU A 182 -13.76 4.70 -8.69
C LEU A 182 -14.71 3.49 -8.68
N ALA A 183 -15.37 3.21 -9.79
CA ALA A 183 -16.27 2.05 -9.91
C ALA A 183 -15.53 0.73 -9.65
N VAL A 184 -14.33 0.56 -10.23
CA VAL A 184 -13.45 -0.59 -9.99
C VAL A 184 -13.10 -0.69 -8.50
N THR A 185 -12.75 0.43 -7.87
CA THR A 185 -12.45 0.44 -6.43
C THR A 185 -13.64 -0.09 -5.62
N VAL A 186 -14.86 0.34 -5.92
CA VAL A 186 -16.09 -0.14 -5.23
C VAL A 186 -16.28 -1.65 -5.45
N VAL A 187 -16.06 -2.17 -6.66
CA VAL A 187 -16.14 -3.62 -6.91
C VAL A 187 -15.12 -4.37 -6.06
N PHE A 188 -13.89 -3.88 -5.97
CA PHE A 188 -12.86 -4.51 -5.15
C PHE A 188 -13.13 -4.43 -3.64
N ILE A 189 -13.79 -3.36 -3.17
CA ILE A 189 -14.27 -3.27 -1.79
C ILE A 189 -15.32 -4.36 -1.52
N ILE A 190 -16.26 -4.57 -2.45
CA ILE A 190 -17.27 -5.62 -2.33
C ILE A 190 -16.59 -7.00 -2.33
N LEU A 191 -15.64 -7.23 -3.24
CA LEU A 191 -14.87 -8.49 -3.29
C LEU A 191 -14.06 -8.71 -1.99
N ALA A 192 -13.47 -7.67 -1.42
CA ALA A 192 -12.75 -7.75 -0.16
C ALA A 192 -13.65 -8.14 1.03
N ALA A 193 -14.95 -7.83 0.98
CA ALA A 193 -15.93 -8.23 1.98
C ALA A 193 -16.50 -9.64 1.78
N THR A 194 -16.20 -10.29 0.66
CA THR A 194 -16.59 -11.68 0.38
C THR A 194 -15.54 -12.66 0.93
N PRO A 195 -15.80 -13.97 1.03
CA PRO A 195 -14.79 -14.97 1.45
C PRO A 195 -13.51 -14.98 0.61
N ILE A 196 -13.52 -14.38 -0.59
CA ILE A 196 -12.31 -14.20 -1.42
C ILE A 196 -11.31 -13.24 -0.75
N GLY A 197 -11.81 -12.22 -0.07
CA GLY A 197 -11.01 -11.27 0.70
C GLY A 197 -10.72 -11.73 2.13
N ALA A 198 -10.98 -13.00 2.46
CA ALA A 198 -10.61 -13.53 3.76
C ALA A 198 -9.07 -13.49 3.91
N PRO A 199 -8.55 -12.87 4.98
CA PRO A 199 -7.11 -12.69 5.15
C PRO A 199 -6.36 -14.03 5.27
N TYR A 200 -6.98 -15.03 5.90
CA TYR A 200 -6.33 -16.31 6.18
C TYR A 200 -6.98 -17.45 5.40
N THR A 201 -6.13 -18.29 4.80
CA THR A 201 -6.55 -19.51 4.12
C THR A 201 -5.65 -20.67 4.54
N PRO A 202 -6.18 -21.89 4.73
CA PRO A 202 -5.43 -23.00 5.32
C PRO A 202 -4.23 -23.45 4.45
N GLN A 203 -4.24 -23.16 3.15
CA GLN A 203 -3.22 -23.62 2.21
C GLN A 203 -2.12 -22.58 1.95
N LEU A 204 -2.47 -21.30 1.83
CA LEU A 204 -1.54 -20.24 1.39
C LEU A 204 -1.11 -19.32 2.54
N ALA A 205 -2.02 -19.03 3.46
CA ALA A 205 -1.84 -18.03 4.50
C ALA A 205 -2.49 -18.50 5.82
N PRO A 206 -1.94 -19.54 6.48
CA PRO A 206 -2.48 -20.00 7.75
C PRO A 206 -2.25 -18.96 8.83
N GLN A 207 -3.26 -18.77 9.67
CA GLN A 207 -3.18 -17.90 10.84
C GLN A 207 -2.21 -18.47 11.88
N ARG A 208 -1.43 -17.61 12.53
CA ARG A 208 -0.30 -18.03 13.38
C ARG A 208 -0.52 -17.69 14.84
N TYR A 209 -0.31 -18.71 15.68
CA TYR A 209 -0.27 -18.61 17.13
C TYR A 209 1.03 -19.25 17.63
N SER A 210 1.76 -18.55 18.49
CA SER A 210 2.88 -19.13 19.21
C SER A 210 2.42 -19.63 20.57
N ILE A 211 2.66 -20.90 20.83
CA ILE A 211 2.27 -21.58 22.07
C ILE A 211 3.55 -21.91 22.83
N GLN A 212 3.63 -21.49 24.09
CA GLN A 212 4.72 -21.79 24.99
C GLN A 212 4.18 -22.57 26.18
N HIS A 213 4.66 -23.79 26.37
CA HIS A 213 4.33 -24.60 27.54
C HIS A 213 5.40 -24.37 28.61
N THR A 214 4.96 -23.90 29.77
CA THR A 214 5.82 -23.66 30.93
C THR A 214 5.44 -24.63 32.03
N ASN A 215 6.44 -25.29 32.62
CA ASN A 215 6.25 -26.16 33.77
C ASN A 215 7.04 -25.60 34.94
N GLN A 216 6.37 -25.38 36.07
CA GLN A 216 6.97 -24.90 37.31
C GLN A 216 6.96 -26.01 38.34
N ILE A 217 8.16 -26.42 38.77
CA ILE A 217 8.35 -27.39 39.84
C ILE A 217 9.14 -26.70 40.96
N ASN A 218 8.50 -26.51 42.11
CA ASN A 218 9.15 -25.96 43.30
C ASN A 218 9.40 -27.09 44.31
N HIS A 219 10.64 -27.20 44.81
CA HIS A 219 11.03 -28.18 45.82
C HIS A 219 11.15 -27.52 47.21
N ASN A 220 10.78 -28.26 48.25
CA ASN A 220 11.01 -27.89 49.64
C ASN A 220 12.49 -28.09 50.04
N LEU A 221 12.87 -27.56 51.20
CA LEU A 221 14.21 -27.74 51.79
C LEU A 221 14.58 -29.23 51.99
N ASP A 222 13.59 -30.09 52.20
CA ASP A 222 13.75 -31.55 52.35
C ASP A 222 13.85 -32.30 51.02
N GLY A 223 13.84 -31.60 49.88
CA GLY A 223 13.88 -32.19 48.52
C GLY A 223 12.53 -32.70 48.01
N SER A 224 11.48 -32.72 48.84
CA SER A 224 10.11 -33.04 48.41
C SER A 224 9.52 -31.96 47.51
N THR A 225 8.67 -32.32 46.54
CA THR A 225 8.02 -31.37 45.63
C THR A 225 6.88 -30.63 46.34
N ARG A 226 6.92 -29.30 46.41
CA ARG A 226 5.87 -28.43 46.99
C ARG A 226 4.79 -28.08 45.96
N ILE A 227 5.22 -27.68 44.77
CA ILE A 227 4.33 -27.21 43.68
C ILE A 227 4.80 -27.88 42.38
N ASN A 228 3.85 -28.39 41.59
CA ASN A 228 4.08 -28.95 40.27
C ASN A 228 2.92 -28.50 39.38
N GLU A 229 3.10 -27.37 38.71
CA GLU A 229 2.08 -26.69 37.93
C GLU A 229 2.54 -26.52 36.48
N SER A 230 1.64 -26.76 35.54
CA SER A 230 1.89 -26.58 34.11
C SER A 230 0.92 -25.56 33.54
N ALA A 231 1.44 -24.64 32.74
CA ALA A 231 0.67 -23.57 32.12
C ALA A 231 1.03 -23.43 30.65
N ILE A 232 0.07 -23.01 29.85
CA ILE A 232 0.24 -22.75 28.42
C ILE A 232 0.06 -21.25 28.18
N TYR A 233 1.10 -20.60 27.69
CA TYR A 233 1.06 -19.24 27.23
C TYR A 233 0.82 -19.22 25.72
N VAL A 234 -0.35 -18.71 25.31
CA VAL A 234 -0.71 -18.54 23.90
C VAL A 234 -0.53 -17.08 23.54
N TYR A 235 0.37 -16.81 22.60
CA TYR A 235 0.60 -15.47 22.05
C TYR A 235 0.17 -15.43 20.59
N GLN A 236 -0.73 -14.50 20.29
CA GLN A 236 -1.18 -14.17 18.94
C GLN A 236 -0.08 -13.44 18.17
N GLN A 237 0.29 -13.97 17.01
CA GLN A 237 1.25 -13.29 16.12
C GLN A 237 0.55 -12.39 15.09
N ASP A 238 -0.69 -12.73 14.76
CA ASP A 238 -1.50 -12.04 13.77
C ASP A 238 -2.53 -11.12 14.44
N ARG A 239 -3.08 -10.17 13.66
CA ARG A 239 -3.98 -9.13 14.19
C ARG A 239 -5.39 -9.61 14.53
N HIS A 240 -5.93 -10.57 13.77
CA HIS A 240 -7.28 -11.07 14.02
C HIS A 240 -7.21 -12.19 15.07
N ILE A 241 -8.08 -12.14 16.08
CA ILE A 241 -8.08 -13.07 17.24
C ILE A 241 -9.31 -13.97 17.23
N GLU A 242 -10.43 -13.44 16.73
CA GLU A 242 -11.78 -13.99 16.84
C GLU A 242 -11.87 -15.46 16.39
N THR A 243 -11.06 -15.87 15.41
CA THR A 243 -11.01 -17.25 14.92
C THR A 243 -10.45 -18.29 15.89
N ALA A 244 -9.63 -17.90 16.88
CA ALA A 244 -9.11 -18.82 17.89
C ALA A 244 -9.84 -18.73 19.24
N GLU A 245 -10.76 -17.78 19.40
CA GLU A 245 -11.49 -17.59 20.65
C GLU A 245 -12.26 -18.86 21.05
N ASP A 246 -12.89 -19.54 20.10
CA ASP A 246 -13.57 -20.82 20.31
C ASP A 246 -12.64 -21.94 20.81
N VAL A 247 -11.39 -21.94 20.36
CA VAL A 247 -10.38 -22.94 20.77
C VAL A 247 -9.83 -22.58 22.14
N ILE A 248 -9.57 -21.29 22.39
CA ILE A 248 -9.08 -20.75 23.66
C ILE A 248 -10.11 -21.01 24.77
N ASN A 249 -11.41 -20.78 24.50
CA ASN A 249 -12.52 -21.01 25.42
C ASN A 249 -12.71 -22.48 25.84
N ARG A 250 -12.12 -23.44 25.11
CA ARG A 250 -12.11 -24.85 25.54
C ARG A 250 -11.12 -25.11 26.67
N PHE A 251 -10.12 -24.24 26.86
CA PHE A 251 -9.21 -24.33 28.00
C PHE A 251 -9.90 -23.69 29.20
N GLY A 252 -10.24 -24.50 30.20
CA GLY A 252 -11.16 -24.11 31.29
C GLY A 252 -10.69 -22.99 32.23
N ALA A 253 -9.44 -22.54 32.14
CA ALA A 253 -8.90 -21.44 32.93
C ALA A 253 -8.07 -20.51 32.04
N ILE A 254 -8.64 -19.35 31.70
CA ILE A 254 -8.01 -18.32 30.86
C ILE A 254 -7.68 -17.13 31.76
N TYR A 255 -6.42 -16.76 31.80
CA TYR A 255 -5.96 -15.56 32.49
C TYR A 255 -5.26 -14.65 31.49
N GLU A 256 -5.61 -13.37 31.50
CA GLU A 256 -4.90 -12.39 30.69
C GLU A 256 -3.52 -12.15 31.32
N ALA A 257 -2.45 -12.36 30.54
CA ALA A 257 -1.09 -12.24 31.05
C ALA A 257 -0.78 -10.84 31.59
N SER A 258 -1.41 -9.80 31.05
CA SER A 258 -1.28 -8.42 31.54
C SER A 258 -1.76 -8.27 32.99
N ILE A 259 -2.80 -9.01 33.38
CA ILE A 259 -3.38 -8.97 34.72
C ILE A 259 -2.50 -9.79 35.68
N VAL A 260 -2.09 -10.99 35.27
CA VAL A 260 -1.24 -11.88 36.08
C VAL A 260 0.14 -11.29 36.32
N CYS A 261 0.75 -10.64 35.31
CA CYS A 261 2.07 -10.04 35.46
C CYS A 261 2.06 -8.71 36.25
N ASN A 262 0.93 -8.01 36.30
CA ASN A 262 0.80 -6.76 37.06
C ASN A 262 0.36 -6.98 38.51
N ASP A 263 -0.21 -8.13 38.83
CA ASP A 263 -0.49 -8.52 40.21
C ASP A 263 0.73 -9.24 40.81
N PRO A 264 1.42 -8.67 41.82
CA PRO A 264 2.54 -9.34 42.47
C PRO A 264 2.09 -10.46 43.42
N SER A 265 0.78 -10.61 43.68
CA SER A 265 0.24 -11.61 44.61
C SER A 265 0.67 -13.07 44.35
N PRO A 266 0.84 -13.55 43.08
CA PRO A 266 1.30 -14.92 42.81
C PRO A 266 2.80 -15.09 43.08
N CYS A 267 3.59 -14.02 42.89
CA CYS A 267 5.03 -14.02 43.12
C CYS A 267 5.40 -13.89 44.61
N LEU A 268 4.46 -13.46 45.47
CA LEU A 268 4.67 -13.22 46.90
C LEU A 268 4.35 -14.43 47.80
N GLN A 269 3.86 -15.55 47.24
CA GLN A 269 3.60 -16.79 47.99
C GLN A 269 4.80 -17.75 48.08
N SER A 270 6.01 -17.30 47.72
CA SER A 270 7.26 -18.05 47.85
C SER A 270 7.63 -18.33 49.31
#